data_AF-A0AA97E5I5-F1
#
_entry.id   AF-A0AA97E5I5-F1
#
_cell.length_a   1.000
_cell.length_b   1.000
_cell.length_c   1.000
_cell.angle_alpha   90.00
_cell.angle_beta   90.00
_cell.angle_gamma   90.00
#
_symmetry.space_group_name_H-M   'P 1'
#
loop_
_entity.id
_entity.type
_entity.pdbx_description
1 polymer ?
#
loop_
_entity_poly.entity_id
_entity_poly.type
_entity_poly.pdbx_seq_one_letter_code
_entity_poly.pdbx_strand_id
1 'polypeptide(L)'
;MASTNPKKQYLIIAVVLAVGLVLAGLMVRDGEESVETDAHGQESNHEDAAGHDDEERRNGSSATDGADPEHQEALEAVTGPKGGKLFTKGDYGVEVTIFEEGADPEFRVYTYLDGELLDPAKSTVEMQLHRLGQDAQVIQFTQMNDYLLGDQVVIEPHSFRVDLDVQYGGSTFAFSYEQVEARVTLSDAQLEQGGVSVATAGPTTIASLVQTLGEVRYNNDNTVQVVPQLSGRVTSVSANAGDKVRKGQVLATVTSQALATVRGELLAAQKRSQLAQRTFDRERQLWKEKISAEQDFLQAQLELQEANIAVQRLQEQVAWVGGSAAVSLTEFGIVSPIDGVITEKKISVGEIVNEASSVFTVSDLSSVWIEATVSAKDLGAIAEGQRAMVSASAFSATAEGHISYISALVGAQSRSAVARIVLDNADGIWRPGLLATVDIVTDETTVPIAVSTDAVQTIRDWSVVFGRFGSFFEARPVELGRTDGRFVEVLSGLKSGDQYAQDNSFLVKAELGKAGASHDH
;
A
#
# COMPACT_ATOMS: atom_id res chain seq x y z
N MET A 1 -10.31 -55.89 14.70
CA MET A 1 -10.59 -56.67 13.47
C MET A 1 -11.91 -56.20 12.88
N ALA A 2 -11.85 -55.43 11.80
CA ALA A 2 -12.98 -55.21 10.89
C ALA A 2 -12.38 -55.10 9.48
N SER A 3 -12.65 -56.12 8.66
CA SER A 3 -12.13 -56.26 7.30
C SER A 3 -13.00 -55.46 6.34
N THR A 4 -12.52 -54.30 5.89
CA THR A 4 -13.13 -53.53 4.79
C THR A 4 -12.79 -54.16 3.44
N ASN A 5 -13.83 -54.57 2.73
CA ASN A 5 -13.76 -55.34 1.49
C ASN A 5 -13.53 -54.39 0.29
N PRO A 6 -12.38 -54.43 -0.40
CA PRO A 6 -11.99 -53.43 -1.41
C PRO A 6 -12.87 -53.43 -2.67
N LYS A 7 -13.68 -54.46 -2.89
CA LYS A 7 -14.56 -54.57 -4.06
C LYS A 7 -15.75 -53.60 -4.06
N LYS A 8 -16.14 -53.04 -2.91
CA LYS A 8 -17.25 -52.07 -2.84
C LYS A 8 -16.85 -50.63 -3.18
N GLN A 9 -15.57 -50.26 -3.06
CA GLN A 9 -15.10 -48.91 -3.42
C GLN A 9 -14.92 -48.72 -4.94
N TYR A 10 -14.51 -49.76 -5.67
CA TYR A 10 -14.41 -49.69 -7.14
C TYR A 10 -15.76 -49.54 -7.83
N LEU A 11 -16.84 -50.09 -7.25
CA LEU A 11 -18.18 -49.99 -7.83
C LEU A 11 -18.76 -48.56 -7.70
N ILE A 12 -18.41 -47.84 -6.63
CA ILE A 12 -18.86 -46.44 -6.42
C ILE A 12 -18.11 -45.48 -7.34
N ILE A 13 -16.80 -45.69 -7.56
CA ILE A 13 -15.98 -44.88 -8.47
C ILE A 13 -16.41 -45.10 -9.94
N ALA A 14 -16.76 -46.33 -10.32
CA ALA A 14 -17.26 -46.62 -11.66
C ALA A 14 -18.64 -45.99 -11.96
N VAL A 15 -19.52 -45.90 -10.96
CA VAL A 15 -20.84 -45.25 -11.11
C VAL A 15 -20.71 -43.73 -11.22
N VAL A 16 -19.77 -43.10 -10.51
CA VAL A 16 -19.55 -41.64 -10.61
C VAL A 16 -18.92 -41.26 -11.96
N LEU A 17 -18.02 -42.07 -12.52
CA LEU A 17 -17.45 -41.84 -13.86
C LEU A 17 -18.48 -42.06 -14.99
N ALA A 18 -19.41 -43.00 -14.83
CA ALA A 18 -20.48 -43.22 -15.81
C ALA A 18 -21.52 -42.08 -15.84
N VAL A 19 -21.80 -41.44 -14.71
CA VAL A 19 -22.72 -40.29 -14.64
C VAL A 19 -22.06 -39.01 -15.18
N GLY A 20 -20.75 -38.84 -15.01
CA GLY A 20 -20.00 -37.71 -15.59
C GLY A 20 -19.94 -37.72 -17.13
N LEU A 21 -19.84 -38.89 -17.75
CA LEU A 21 -19.81 -39.01 -19.21
C LEU A 21 -21.18 -38.81 -19.89
N VAL A 22 -22.28 -39.08 -19.18
CA VAL A 22 -23.64 -38.85 -19.70
C VAL A 22 -24.02 -37.36 -19.65
N LEU A 23 -23.49 -36.60 -18.68
CA LEU A 23 -23.74 -35.15 -18.58
C LEU A 23 -22.86 -34.33 -19.55
N ALA A 24 -21.65 -34.78 -19.88
CA ALA A 24 -20.82 -34.14 -20.91
C ALA A 24 -21.37 -34.35 -22.34
N GLY A 25 -22.07 -35.46 -22.59
CA GLY A 25 -22.70 -35.76 -23.88
C GLY A 25 -23.99 -34.99 -24.17
N LEU A 26 -24.63 -34.40 -23.14
CA LEU A 26 -25.87 -33.63 -23.26
C LEU A 26 -25.65 -32.11 -23.42
N MET A 27 -24.40 -31.63 -23.35
CA MET A 27 -24.05 -30.20 -23.50
C MET A 27 -23.46 -29.83 -24.88
N VAL A 28 -23.31 -30.79 -25.79
CA VAL A 28 -22.73 -30.59 -27.15
C VAL A 28 -23.80 -30.69 -28.25
N ARG A 29 -25.08 -30.55 -27.89
CA ARG A 29 -26.17 -30.72 -28.86
C ARG A 29 -27.28 -29.73 -28.60
N ASP A 30 -27.03 -28.47 -28.95
CA ASP A 30 -28.06 -27.52 -29.41
C ASP A 30 -27.40 -26.21 -29.90
N GLY A 31 -27.74 -25.80 -31.13
CA GLY A 31 -27.58 -24.44 -31.62
C GLY A 31 -26.84 -24.25 -32.94
N GLU A 32 -27.43 -24.67 -34.06
CA GLU A 32 -27.06 -24.24 -35.43
C GLU A 32 -28.32 -23.73 -36.17
N GLU A 33 -28.12 -22.71 -37.02
CA GLU A 33 -29.05 -22.01 -37.95
C GLU A 33 -30.02 -20.95 -37.34
N SER A 34 -30.29 -19.77 -37.93
CA SER A 34 -30.31 -19.37 -39.35
C SER A 34 -30.06 -17.86 -39.58
N VAL A 35 -29.62 -17.55 -40.81
CA VAL A 35 -29.46 -16.24 -41.46
C VAL A 35 -30.80 -15.74 -42.00
N GLU A 36 -31.08 -14.42 -41.92
CA GLU A 36 -31.93 -13.77 -42.91
C GLU A 36 -31.55 -12.29 -43.12
N THR A 37 -31.32 -11.99 -44.39
CA THR A 37 -31.06 -10.70 -45.03
C THR A 37 -32.35 -9.94 -45.24
N ASP A 38 -32.33 -8.60 -45.19
CA ASP A 38 -33.23 -7.81 -46.02
C ASP A 38 -32.55 -6.52 -46.50
N ALA A 39 -32.42 -6.44 -47.82
CA ALA A 39 -32.05 -5.28 -48.58
C ALA A 39 -33.25 -4.87 -49.42
N HIS A 40 -33.67 -3.62 -49.35
CA HIS A 40 -34.45 -2.98 -50.40
C HIS A 40 -33.94 -1.57 -50.62
N GLY A 41 -33.17 -1.41 -51.70
CA GLY A 41 -33.01 -0.13 -52.37
C GLY A 41 -34.19 0.13 -53.30
N GLN A 42 -34.53 1.40 -53.48
CA GLN A 42 -35.18 1.86 -54.71
C GLN A 42 -34.74 3.29 -55.02
N GLU A 43 -34.05 3.42 -56.14
CA GLU A 43 -33.75 4.68 -56.83
C GLU A 43 -35.04 5.36 -57.32
N SER A 44 -35.05 6.70 -57.38
CA SER A 44 -35.18 7.41 -58.67
C SER A 44 -35.17 8.93 -58.52
N ASN A 45 -34.38 9.53 -59.41
CA ASN A 45 -34.54 10.80 -60.13
C ASN A 45 -34.49 12.17 -59.43
N HIS A 46 -33.37 12.85 -59.69
CA HIS A 46 -33.26 14.12 -60.43
C HIS A 46 -34.49 15.05 -60.48
N GLU A 47 -34.29 16.29 -60.07
CA GLU A 47 -34.57 17.47 -60.92
C GLU A 47 -33.76 18.69 -60.46
N ASP A 48 -33.20 19.38 -61.45
CA ASP A 48 -32.41 20.60 -61.38
C ASP A 48 -33.23 21.83 -60.95
N ALA A 49 -32.61 22.77 -60.23
CA ALA A 49 -32.92 24.19 -60.38
C ALA A 49 -31.75 25.07 -59.94
N ALA A 50 -31.38 25.97 -60.84
CA ALA A 50 -30.23 26.86 -60.81
C ALA A 50 -30.42 28.11 -59.92
N GLY A 51 -29.27 28.63 -59.45
CA GLY A 51 -28.85 30.03 -59.54
C GLY A 51 -29.63 31.12 -58.79
N HIS A 52 -28.95 31.82 -57.88
CA HIS A 52 -28.78 33.27 -57.98
C HIS A 52 -27.58 33.76 -57.16
N ASP A 53 -26.95 34.79 -57.72
CA ASP A 53 -25.66 35.38 -57.41
C ASP A 53 -25.61 36.31 -56.18
N ASP A 54 -24.38 36.47 -55.69
CA ASP A 54 -23.68 37.68 -55.22
C ASP A 54 -24.37 38.70 -54.28
N GLU A 55 -23.69 38.97 -53.15
CA GLU A 55 -23.20 40.33 -52.91
C GLU A 55 -22.01 40.36 -51.93
N GLU A 56 -20.90 40.94 -52.40
CA GLU A 56 -19.71 41.30 -51.65
C GLU A 56 -20.00 42.32 -50.54
N ARG A 57 -19.34 42.17 -49.38
CA ARG A 57 -18.81 43.32 -48.64
C ARG A 57 -17.43 43.04 -48.06
N ARG A 58 -16.43 43.58 -48.77
CA ARG A 58 -15.14 43.96 -48.20
C ARG A 58 -15.33 45.17 -47.27
N ASN A 59 -14.75 45.14 -46.08
CA ASN A 59 -14.08 46.32 -45.55
C ASN A 59 -12.90 45.88 -44.67
N GLY A 60 -11.71 46.32 -45.07
CA GLY A 60 -10.47 46.12 -44.33
C GLY A 60 -10.11 47.33 -43.48
N SER A 61 -9.30 47.07 -42.45
CA SER A 61 -8.34 48.00 -41.79
C SER A 61 -7.54 47.11 -40.82
N SER A 62 -6.36 46.61 -41.18
CA SER A 62 -5.03 47.19 -40.90
C SER A 62 -4.87 47.76 -39.48
N ALA A 63 -3.75 47.65 -38.77
CA ALA A 63 -2.54 46.83 -38.77
C ALA A 63 -1.72 47.40 -37.59
N THR A 64 -1.10 46.56 -36.77
CA THR A 64 0.10 46.86 -35.97
C THR A 64 0.76 45.51 -35.66
N ASP A 65 1.65 45.03 -36.52
CA ASP A 65 3.11 45.16 -36.43
C ASP A 65 3.66 44.77 -35.06
N GLY A 66 3.98 43.47 -34.93
CA GLY A 66 4.94 42.92 -33.98
C GLY A 66 5.88 42.03 -34.80
N ALA A 67 7.16 42.39 -34.80
CA ALA A 67 8.19 41.89 -35.70
C ALA A 67 8.35 40.36 -35.63
N ASP A 68 8.19 39.72 -36.79
CA ASP A 68 8.61 38.35 -37.06
C ASP A 68 10.14 38.30 -37.07
N PRO A 69 10.80 37.43 -36.29
CA PRO A 69 12.21 37.16 -36.49
C PRO A 69 12.36 36.43 -37.83
N GLU A 70 13.28 36.92 -38.65
CA GLU A 70 13.62 36.43 -39.99
C GLU A 70 13.55 34.89 -40.11
N HIS A 71 12.57 34.40 -40.87
CA HIS A 71 12.59 33.04 -41.39
C HIS A 71 13.79 32.90 -42.34
N GLN A 72 14.90 32.36 -41.84
CA GLN A 72 15.93 31.78 -42.69
C GLN A 72 15.30 30.58 -43.41
N GLU A 73 15.33 30.59 -44.75
CA GLU A 73 14.93 29.45 -45.58
C GLU A 73 15.71 28.21 -45.13
N ALA A 74 14.98 27.19 -44.64
CA ALA A 74 15.56 25.90 -44.34
C ALA A 74 16.11 25.31 -45.65
N LEU A 75 17.42 25.26 -45.80
CA LEU A 75 18.07 24.58 -46.92
C LEU A 75 17.71 23.09 -46.83
N GLU A 76 17.05 22.55 -47.86
CA GLU A 76 16.71 21.12 -47.94
C GLU A 76 18.02 20.31 -47.91
N ALA A 77 18.28 19.65 -46.77
CA ALA A 77 19.42 18.77 -46.62
C ALA A 77 19.26 17.57 -47.56
N VAL A 78 20.30 17.28 -48.36
CA VAL A 78 20.35 16.08 -49.21
C VAL A 78 21.23 15.05 -48.51
N THR A 79 21.01 13.76 -48.75
CA THR A 79 21.92 12.72 -48.26
C THR A 79 23.30 12.87 -48.93
N GLY A 80 24.34 13.05 -48.12
CA GLY A 80 25.71 13.23 -48.59
C GLY A 80 26.45 11.91 -48.87
N PRO A 81 27.68 11.98 -49.43
CA PRO A 81 28.50 10.81 -49.77
C PRO A 81 28.87 9.91 -48.59
N LYS A 82 28.81 10.42 -47.35
CA LYS A 82 29.10 9.66 -46.12
C LYS A 82 27.81 9.23 -45.40
N GLY A 83 26.64 9.40 -46.03
CA GLY A 83 25.34 9.01 -45.50
C GLY A 83 24.74 10.02 -44.50
N GLY A 84 25.33 11.20 -44.37
CA GLY A 84 24.87 12.26 -43.48
C GLY A 84 23.95 13.28 -44.16
N LYS A 85 23.57 14.30 -43.39
CA LYS A 85 22.85 15.47 -43.91
C LYS A 85 23.87 16.44 -44.53
N LEU A 86 23.87 16.56 -45.85
CA LEU A 86 24.71 17.48 -46.62
C LEU A 86 23.96 18.78 -46.89
N PHE A 87 24.61 19.89 -46.54
CA PHE A 87 24.18 21.25 -46.80
C PHE A 87 25.19 21.92 -47.73
N THR A 88 24.72 22.68 -48.72
CA THR A 88 25.60 23.37 -49.67
C THR A 88 25.23 24.84 -49.78
N LYS A 89 26.25 25.70 -49.94
CA LYS A 89 26.08 27.14 -50.19
C LYS A 89 27.14 27.60 -51.19
N GLY A 90 26.72 27.78 -52.44
CA GLY A 90 27.66 27.95 -53.55
C GLY A 90 28.46 26.67 -53.76
N ASP A 91 29.78 26.80 -53.86
CA ASP A 91 30.69 25.67 -54.13
C ASP A 91 31.13 24.94 -52.85
N TYR A 92 30.73 25.45 -51.67
CA TYR A 92 31.08 24.87 -50.37
C TYR A 92 29.96 23.96 -49.85
N GLY A 93 30.33 22.78 -49.36
CA GLY A 93 29.42 21.81 -48.75
C GLY A 93 29.87 21.38 -47.36
N VAL A 94 28.91 21.09 -46.48
CA VAL A 94 29.14 20.51 -45.17
C VAL A 94 28.18 19.36 -44.93
N GLU A 95 28.70 18.20 -44.58
CA GLU A 95 27.92 17.00 -44.26
C GLU A 95 28.07 16.66 -42.79
N VAL A 96 26.95 16.54 -42.09
CA VAL A 96 26.90 16.15 -40.68
C VAL A 96 26.36 14.73 -40.57
N THR A 97 27.11 13.85 -39.91
CA THR A 97 26.72 12.48 -39.59
C THR A 97 26.72 12.27 -38.08
N ILE A 98 25.81 11.45 -37.58
CA ILE A 98 25.90 10.85 -36.24
C ILE A 98 26.42 9.42 -36.45
N PHE A 99 27.57 9.10 -35.87
CA PHE A 99 28.17 7.77 -36.02
C PHE A 99 28.00 6.97 -34.73
N GLU A 100 27.42 5.77 -34.85
CA GLU A 100 26.99 4.96 -33.70
C GLU A 100 27.54 3.51 -33.73
N GLU A 101 28.27 3.13 -34.79
CA GLU A 101 28.76 1.75 -34.92
C GLU A 101 30.02 1.50 -34.08
N GLY A 102 29.86 0.78 -32.96
CA GLY A 102 30.98 0.28 -32.15
C GLY A 102 31.64 1.33 -31.23
N ALA A 103 31.03 2.50 -31.07
CA ALA A 103 31.42 3.58 -30.15
C ALA A 103 30.16 4.32 -29.65
N ASP A 104 30.33 5.22 -28.67
CA ASP A 104 29.25 6.12 -28.24
C ASP A 104 28.86 7.05 -29.42
N PRO A 105 27.57 7.41 -29.57
CA PRO A 105 27.12 8.27 -30.67
C PRO A 105 27.88 9.60 -30.68
N GLU A 106 28.50 9.93 -31.81
CA GLU A 106 29.32 11.14 -31.94
C GLU A 106 29.03 11.87 -33.26
N PHE A 107 29.10 13.20 -33.24
CA PHE A 107 29.02 13.98 -34.48
C PHE A 107 30.32 13.88 -35.25
N ARG A 108 30.21 13.58 -36.55
CA ARG A 108 31.31 13.76 -37.51
C ARG A 108 30.88 14.72 -38.61
N VAL A 109 31.78 15.63 -38.94
CA VAL A 109 31.56 16.66 -39.95
C VAL A 109 32.58 16.49 -41.07
N TYR A 110 32.09 16.44 -42.31
CA TYR A 110 32.88 16.41 -43.53
C TYR A 110 32.64 17.71 -44.30
N THR A 111 33.70 18.31 -44.83
CA THR A 111 33.59 19.55 -45.60
C THR A 111 34.00 19.30 -47.05
N TYR A 112 33.36 20.00 -47.97
CA TYR A 112 33.51 19.78 -49.41
C TYR A 112 33.71 21.11 -50.14
N LEU A 113 34.49 21.09 -51.22
CA LEU A 113 34.61 22.19 -52.16
C LEU A 113 34.45 21.64 -53.57
N ASP A 114 33.57 22.21 -54.38
CA ASP A 114 33.22 21.73 -55.73
C ASP A 114 32.78 20.25 -55.75
N GLY A 115 32.22 19.76 -54.62
CA GLY A 115 31.82 18.36 -54.43
C GLY A 115 32.97 17.40 -54.10
N GLU A 116 34.22 17.86 -54.02
CA GLU A 116 35.37 17.06 -53.57
C GLU A 116 35.63 17.24 -52.07
N LEU A 117 36.07 16.17 -51.40
CA LEU A 117 36.34 16.19 -49.96
C LEU A 117 37.51 17.12 -49.64
N LEU A 118 37.27 18.08 -48.75
CA LEU A 118 38.25 19.07 -48.32
C LEU A 118 39.01 18.56 -47.08
N ASP A 119 40.31 18.88 -47.00
CA ASP A 119 41.12 18.63 -45.80
C ASP A 119 40.46 19.30 -44.57
N PRO A 120 40.10 18.54 -43.52
CA PRO A 120 39.46 19.05 -42.31
C PRO A 120 40.18 20.25 -41.68
N ALA A 121 41.52 20.33 -41.81
CA ALA A 121 42.32 21.43 -41.26
C ALA A 121 42.03 22.80 -41.89
N LYS A 122 41.36 22.83 -43.06
CA LYS A 122 41.06 24.06 -43.79
C LYS A 122 39.77 24.74 -43.33
N SER A 123 38.94 24.03 -42.57
CA SER A 123 37.64 24.51 -42.10
C SER A 123 37.63 24.54 -40.57
N THR A 124 37.13 25.62 -39.97
CA THR A 124 36.81 25.66 -38.54
C THR A 124 35.31 25.53 -38.37
N VAL A 125 34.87 24.56 -37.58
CA VAL A 125 33.44 24.27 -37.37
C VAL A 125 33.11 24.46 -35.89
N GLU A 126 32.08 25.26 -35.63
CA GLU A 126 31.42 25.35 -34.34
C GLU A 126 29.96 24.92 -34.51
N MET A 127 29.47 24.06 -33.63
CA MET A 127 28.09 23.58 -33.65
C MET A 127 27.41 23.91 -32.32
N GLN A 128 26.21 24.46 -32.38
CA GLN A 128 25.33 24.64 -31.23
C GLN A 128 24.19 23.63 -31.30
N LEU A 129 24.09 22.77 -30.30
CA LEU A 129 23.06 21.76 -30.15
C LEU A 129 21.99 22.28 -29.18
N HIS A 130 20.76 22.45 -29.69
CA HIS A 130 19.60 22.90 -28.94
C HIS A 130 18.65 21.74 -28.66
N ARG A 131 18.50 21.38 -27.38
CA ARG A 131 17.52 20.39 -26.91
C ARG A 131 16.42 21.10 -26.13
N LEU A 132 15.19 20.57 -26.18
CA LEU A 132 14.08 21.15 -25.43
C LEU A 132 14.40 21.17 -23.93
N GLY A 133 14.12 22.28 -23.23
CA GLY A 133 14.36 22.40 -21.79
C GLY A 133 15.83 22.40 -21.34
N GLN A 134 16.77 22.53 -22.28
CA GLN A 134 18.20 22.61 -21.98
C GLN A 134 18.82 23.85 -22.61
N ASP A 135 19.89 24.35 -21.99
CA ASP A 135 20.70 25.41 -22.58
C ASP A 135 21.42 24.87 -23.82
N ALA A 136 21.70 25.76 -24.78
CA ALA A 136 22.42 25.39 -25.99
C ALA A 136 23.83 24.86 -25.63
N GLN A 137 24.15 23.67 -26.14
CA GLN A 137 25.46 23.05 -25.93
C GLN A 137 26.35 23.34 -27.13
N VAL A 138 27.53 23.92 -26.88
CA VAL A 138 28.54 24.13 -27.93
C VAL A 138 29.36 22.86 -28.07
N ILE A 139 29.46 22.34 -29.29
CA ILE A 139 30.27 21.17 -29.65
C ILE A 139 31.48 21.66 -30.44
N GLN A 140 32.66 21.29 -29.95
CA GLN A 140 33.93 21.63 -30.55
C GLN A 140 34.44 20.45 -31.36
N PHE A 141 35.09 20.75 -32.48
CA PHE A 141 35.55 19.73 -33.41
C PHE A 141 37.06 19.63 -33.45
N THR A 142 37.57 18.42 -33.41
CA THR A 142 38.99 18.10 -33.60
C THR A 142 39.17 17.27 -34.86
N GLN A 143 40.21 17.55 -35.64
CA GLN A 143 40.52 16.77 -36.82
C GLN A 143 40.85 15.31 -36.48
N MET A 144 40.18 14.39 -37.17
CA MET A 144 40.46 12.96 -37.13
C MET A 144 40.42 12.38 -38.54
N ASN A 145 41.58 12.03 -39.08
CA ASN A 145 41.73 11.53 -40.45
C ASN A 145 41.13 12.50 -41.49
N ASP A 146 40.07 12.08 -42.19
CA ASP A 146 39.37 12.79 -43.26
C ASP A 146 38.10 13.53 -42.78
N TYR A 147 37.88 13.65 -41.46
CA TYR A 147 36.74 14.36 -40.88
C TYR A 147 37.09 15.18 -39.63
N LEU A 148 36.11 15.97 -39.19
CA LEU A 148 36.09 16.70 -37.94
C LEU A 148 35.23 15.92 -36.93
N LEU A 149 35.80 15.50 -35.82
CA LEU A 149 35.14 14.75 -34.75
C LEU A 149 34.69 15.69 -33.62
N GLY A 150 33.41 15.61 -33.24
CA GLY A 150 32.85 16.35 -32.11
C GLY A 150 33.34 15.82 -30.77
N ASP A 151 33.47 16.71 -29.78
CA ASP A 151 33.95 16.39 -28.43
C ASP A 151 32.85 15.96 -27.44
N GLN A 152 31.60 15.80 -27.91
CA GLN A 152 30.45 15.44 -27.09
C GLN A 152 29.77 14.16 -27.58
N VAL A 153 29.26 13.37 -26.63
CA VAL A 153 28.39 12.23 -26.90
C VAL A 153 26.98 12.71 -27.19
N VAL A 154 26.39 12.21 -28.27
CA VAL A 154 25.03 12.53 -28.70
C VAL A 154 24.06 11.55 -28.05
N ILE A 155 23.52 11.91 -26.89
CA ILE A 155 22.57 11.02 -26.19
C ILE A 155 21.22 10.91 -26.93
N GLU A 156 20.66 9.70 -26.97
CA GLU A 156 19.30 9.44 -27.47
C GLU A 156 18.23 10.00 -26.50
N PRO A 157 17.04 10.38 -27.02
CA PRO A 157 16.67 10.44 -28.43
C PRO A 157 17.38 11.58 -29.17
N HIS A 158 17.61 11.43 -30.48
CA HIS A 158 18.19 12.48 -31.33
C HIS A 158 17.16 13.56 -31.69
N SER A 159 16.58 14.16 -30.65
CA SER A 159 15.58 15.20 -30.73
C SER A 159 16.20 16.55 -30.42
N PHE A 160 16.66 17.25 -31.44
CA PHE A 160 17.40 18.50 -31.29
C PHE A 160 17.36 19.36 -32.56
N ARG A 161 17.64 20.65 -32.39
CA ARG A 161 18.04 21.55 -33.48
C ARG A 161 19.54 21.76 -33.41
N VAL A 162 20.19 21.76 -34.56
CA VAL A 162 21.61 22.10 -34.71
C VAL A 162 21.72 23.41 -35.47
N ASP A 163 22.48 24.34 -34.92
CA ASP A 163 22.96 25.53 -35.61
C ASP A 163 24.47 25.36 -35.84
N LEU A 164 24.93 25.48 -37.08
CA LEU A 164 26.28 25.12 -37.51
C LEU A 164 26.95 26.30 -38.20
N ASP A 165 28.04 26.78 -37.62
CA ASP A 165 28.87 27.86 -38.18
C ASP A 165 30.20 27.30 -38.67
N VAL A 166 30.45 27.45 -39.97
CA VAL A 166 31.65 26.94 -40.63
C VAL A 166 32.46 28.09 -41.23
N GLN A 167 33.72 28.20 -40.85
CA GLN A 167 34.65 29.18 -41.40
C GLN A 167 35.61 28.52 -42.40
N TYR A 168 35.61 29.02 -43.63
CA TYR A 168 36.50 28.56 -44.69
C TYR A 168 36.93 29.73 -45.58
N GLY A 169 38.24 29.84 -45.86
CA GLY A 169 38.77 30.85 -46.79
C GLY A 169 38.51 32.31 -46.40
N GLY A 170 38.27 32.60 -45.12
CA GLY A 170 37.89 33.94 -44.63
C GLY A 170 36.40 34.27 -44.71
N SER A 171 35.57 33.34 -45.16
CA SER A 171 34.10 33.43 -45.20
C SER A 171 33.45 32.53 -44.14
N THR A 172 32.29 32.95 -43.63
CA THR A 172 31.46 32.15 -42.70
C THR A 172 30.21 31.65 -43.40
N PHE A 173 29.94 30.36 -43.23
CA PHE A 173 28.77 29.65 -43.74
C PHE A 173 27.97 29.14 -42.54
N ALA A 174 26.74 29.62 -42.40
CA ALA A 174 25.82 29.21 -41.34
C ALA A 174 24.74 28.28 -41.91
N PHE A 175 24.47 27.18 -41.21
CA PHE A 175 23.45 26.19 -41.55
C PHE A 175 22.64 25.84 -40.30
N SER A 176 21.37 25.47 -40.46
CA SER A 176 20.54 25.00 -39.35
C SER A 176 19.69 23.82 -39.80
N TYR A 177 19.51 22.83 -38.92
CA TYR A 177 18.59 21.72 -39.17
C TYR A 177 17.99 21.17 -37.89
N GLU A 178 16.83 20.52 -38.01
CA GLU A 178 16.21 19.78 -36.93
C GLU A 178 16.27 18.27 -37.18
N GLN A 179 16.47 17.52 -36.11
CA GLN A 179 16.22 16.08 -36.05
C GLN A 179 15.20 15.88 -34.93
N VAL A 180 14.08 15.27 -35.27
CA VAL A 180 12.96 15.08 -34.34
C VAL A 180 12.74 13.60 -34.15
N GLU A 181 13.17 13.11 -33.00
CA GLU A 181 12.95 11.74 -32.57
C GLU A 181 12.25 11.70 -31.21
N ALA A 182 11.49 10.64 -30.98
CA ALA A 182 10.77 10.40 -29.73
C ALA A 182 9.95 11.61 -29.21
N ARG A 183 9.48 12.49 -30.13
CA ARG A 183 8.72 13.71 -29.85
C ARG A 183 7.37 13.67 -30.54
N VAL A 184 6.34 14.10 -29.85
CA VAL A 184 4.97 14.23 -30.35
C VAL A 184 4.37 15.57 -29.95
N THR A 185 3.51 16.12 -30.79
CA THR A 185 2.77 17.35 -30.49
C THR A 185 1.36 16.99 -30.01
N LEU A 186 1.01 17.42 -28.80
CA LEU A 186 -0.32 17.23 -28.22
C LEU A 186 -0.82 18.57 -27.68
N SER A 187 -2.00 18.99 -28.13
CA SER A 187 -2.69 20.18 -27.62
C SER A 187 -3.33 19.91 -26.25
N ASP A 188 -3.59 20.96 -25.47
CA ASP A 188 -4.24 20.83 -24.15
C ASP A 188 -5.61 20.13 -24.24
N ALA A 189 -6.39 20.40 -25.29
CA ALA A 189 -7.67 19.73 -25.51
C ALA A 189 -7.51 18.21 -25.74
N GLN A 190 -6.45 17.78 -26.43
CA GLN A 190 -6.17 16.36 -26.63
C GLN A 190 -5.70 15.68 -25.33
N LEU A 191 -4.97 16.39 -24.47
CA LEU A 191 -4.57 15.89 -23.16
C LEU A 191 -5.79 15.70 -22.25
N GLU A 192 -6.69 16.69 -22.19
CA GLU A 192 -7.92 16.61 -21.41
C GLU A 192 -8.83 15.48 -21.89
N GLN A 193 -9.07 15.39 -23.20
CA GLN A 193 -9.88 14.30 -23.78
C GLN A 193 -9.24 12.92 -23.57
N GLY A 194 -7.91 12.87 -23.56
CA GLY A 194 -7.11 11.69 -23.31
C GLY A 194 -6.94 11.32 -21.83
N GLY A 195 -7.40 12.16 -20.89
CA GLY A 195 -7.19 11.96 -19.46
C GLY A 195 -5.72 11.99 -19.05
N VAL A 196 -4.86 12.70 -19.80
CA VAL A 196 -3.43 12.86 -19.50
C VAL A 196 -3.26 14.09 -18.63
N SER A 197 -2.89 13.90 -17.37
CA SER A 197 -2.56 15.00 -16.47
C SER A 197 -1.08 15.35 -16.57
N VAL A 198 -0.74 16.61 -16.30
CA VAL A 198 0.64 17.09 -16.30
C VAL A 198 1.01 17.52 -14.89
N ALA A 199 2.17 17.07 -14.43
CA ALA A 199 2.74 17.47 -13.15
C ALA A 199 4.14 18.06 -13.33
N THR A 200 4.65 18.65 -12.26
CA THR A 200 5.99 19.26 -12.23
C THR A 200 6.91 18.37 -11.41
N ALA A 201 8.02 17.95 -12.00
CA ALA A 201 9.04 17.15 -11.34
C ALA A 201 9.73 18.00 -10.27
N GLY A 202 9.81 17.49 -9.05
CA GLY A 202 10.29 18.28 -7.92
C GLY A 202 10.60 17.43 -6.70
N PRO A 203 11.00 18.09 -5.59
CA PRO A 203 11.41 17.40 -4.39
C PRO A 203 10.21 16.74 -3.70
N THR A 204 10.37 15.46 -3.37
CA THR A 204 9.35 14.65 -2.70
C THR A 204 10.01 13.76 -1.66
N THR A 205 9.33 13.54 -0.54
CA THR A 205 9.75 12.54 0.45
C THR A 205 9.27 11.16 0.02
N ILE A 206 10.22 10.26 -0.21
CA ILE A 206 9.96 8.85 -0.54
C ILE A 206 10.18 8.03 0.72
N ALA A 207 9.14 7.30 1.13
CA ALA A 207 9.20 6.34 2.22
C ALA A 207 9.60 4.97 1.67
N SER A 208 10.72 4.41 2.13
CA SER A 208 11.04 3.01 1.87
C SER A 208 10.11 2.14 2.71
N LEU A 209 9.45 1.19 2.05
CA LEU A 209 8.46 0.31 2.67
C LEU A 209 8.97 -1.13 2.67
N VAL A 210 8.79 -1.82 3.79
CA VAL A 210 8.84 -3.28 3.83
C VAL A 210 7.40 -3.78 3.92
N GLN A 211 6.92 -4.35 2.82
CA GLN A 211 5.61 -4.97 2.75
C GLN A 211 5.67 -6.40 3.28
N THR A 212 4.75 -6.72 4.18
CA THR A 212 4.59 -8.07 4.74
C THR A 212 3.13 -8.44 4.95
N LEU A 213 2.89 -9.71 5.22
CA LEU A 213 1.59 -10.25 5.61
C LEU A 213 1.51 -10.35 7.13
N GLY A 214 0.34 -10.02 7.67
CA GLY A 214 0.01 -10.20 9.06
C GLY A 214 -1.38 -10.77 9.30
N GLU A 215 -1.61 -11.19 10.53
CA GLU A 215 -2.92 -11.64 11.01
C GLU A 215 -3.39 -10.70 12.13
N VAL A 216 -4.67 -10.33 12.13
CA VAL A 216 -5.31 -9.64 13.24
C VAL A 216 -5.47 -10.62 14.40
N ARG A 217 -4.99 -10.26 15.58
CA ARG A 217 -5.03 -11.07 16.80
C ARG A 217 -5.69 -10.29 17.92
N TYR A 218 -6.23 -11.01 18.91
CA TYR A 218 -6.66 -10.39 20.16
C TYR A 218 -5.47 -9.65 20.80
N ASN A 219 -5.74 -8.47 21.33
CA ASN A 219 -4.80 -7.84 22.23
C ASN A 219 -4.79 -8.63 23.55
N ASN A 220 -3.77 -9.47 23.75
CA ASN A 220 -3.70 -10.34 24.93
C ASN A 220 -3.42 -9.56 26.22
N ASP A 221 -2.91 -8.33 26.15
CA ASP A 221 -2.77 -7.47 27.32
C ASP A 221 -4.14 -7.03 27.87
N ASN A 222 -5.15 -7.02 27.00
CA ASN A 222 -6.54 -6.68 27.32
C ASN A 222 -7.48 -7.90 27.30
N THR A 223 -6.93 -9.11 27.45
CA THR A 223 -7.70 -10.36 27.45
C THR A 223 -7.52 -11.10 28.76
N VAL A 224 -8.63 -11.48 29.40
CA VAL A 224 -8.63 -12.15 30.69
C VAL A 224 -9.39 -13.47 30.60
N GLN A 225 -8.74 -14.53 31.08
CA GLN A 225 -9.37 -15.82 31.32
C GLN A 225 -10.06 -15.79 32.67
N VAL A 226 -11.37 -16.06 32.67
CA VAL A 226 -12.20 -16.08 33.87
C VAL A 226 -12.20 -17.49 34.42
N VAL A 227 -11.71 -17.64 35.66
CA VAL A 227 -11.68 -18.90 36.41
C VAL A 227 -12.62 -18.81 37.64
N PRO A 228 -13.30 -19.89 38.03
CA PRO A 228 -14.05 -19.94 39.27
C PRO A 228 -13.13 -19.76 40.50
N GLN A 229 -13.60 -19.04 41.52
CA GLN A 229 -12.86 -18.93 42.80
C GLN A 229 -12.98 -20.20 43.66
N LEU A 230 -14.03 -20.99 43.42
CA LEU A 230 -14.31 -22.23 44.12
C LEU A 230 -14.81 -23.28 43.15
N SER A 231 -14.45 -24.53 43.46
CA SER A 231 -15.10 -25.69 42.87
C SER A 231 -16.60 -25.76 43.20
N GLY A 232 -17.41 -26.13 42.21
CA GLY A 232 -18.86 -26.27 42.37
C GLY A 232 -19.62 -26.69 41.12
N ARG A 233 -20.93 -26.90 41.26
CA ARG A 233 -21.84 -27.25 40.15
C ARG A 233 -22.44 -25.98 39.54
N VAL A 234 -22.43 -25.89 38.22
CA VAL A 234 -23.03 -24.77 37.48
C VAL A 234 -24.56 -24.86 37.53
N THR A 235 -25.20 -23.83 38.07
CA THR A 235 -26.66 -23.75 38.22
C THR A 235 -27.29 -22.96 37.09
N SER A 236 -26.64 -21.88 36.65
CA SER A 236 -27.10 -21.08 35.52
C SER A 236 -25.91 -20.50 34.75
N VAL A 237 -26.12 -20.28 33.45
CA VAL A 237 -25.18 -19.56 32.59
C VAL A 237 -25.96 -18.48 31.87
N SER A 238 -25.69 -17.22 32.22
CA SER A 238 -26.42 -16.05 31.75
C SER A 238 -25.75 -15.38 30.55
N ALA A 239 -24.50 -15.74 30.24
CA ALA A 239 -23.74 -15.13 29.15
C ALA A 239 -23.26 -16.17 28.11
N ASN A 240 -23.06 -15.70 26.88
CA ASN A 240 -22.63 -16.48 25.73
C ASN A 240 -21.45 -15.83 25.00
N ALA A 241 -20.74 -16.62 24.19
CA ALA A 241 -19.71 -16.09 23.32
C ALA A 241 -20.34 -15.09 22.32
N GLY A 242 -19.69 -13.94 22.16
CA GLY A 242 -20.18 -12.80 21.38
C GLY A 242 -20.89 -11.72 22.22
N ASP A 243 -21.30 -12.01 23.45
CA ASP A 243 -21.99 -11.02 24.30
C ASP A 243 -21.01 -9.94 24.78
N LYS A 244 -21.48 -8.68 24.75
CA LYS A 244 -20.80 -7.55 25.42
C LYS A 244 -21.11 -7.59 26.90
N VAL A 245 -20.08 -7.47 27.74
CA VAL A 245 -20.19 -7.54 29.19
C VAL A 245 -19.49 -6.38 29.86
N ARG A 246 -19.98 -6.01 31.04
CA ARG A 246 -19.34 -5.00 31.90
C ARG A 246 -18.58 -5.64 33.05
N LYS A 247 -17.55 -4.96 33.54
CA LYS A 247 -16.86 -5.34 34.76
C LYS A 247 -17.85 -5.52 35.92
N GLY A 248 -17.77 -6.66 36.59
CA GLY A 248 -18.67 -7.04 37.68
C GLY A 248 -19.99 -7.70 37.24
N GLN A 249 -20.30 -7.76 35.95
CA GLN A 249 -21.49 -8.44 35.45
C GLN A 249 -21.40 -9.95 35.71
N VAL A 250 -22.47 -10.55 36.25
CA VAL A 250 -22.57 -12.00 36.48
C VAL A 250 -22.73 -12.73 35.13
N LEU A 251 -21.82 -13.66 34.87
CA LEU A 251 -21.76 -14.49 33.64
C LEU A 251 -22.40 -15.87 33.85
N ALA A 252 -22.18 -16.46 35.03
CA ALA A 252 -22.72 -17.76 35.43
C ALA A 252 -22.88 -17.81 36.96
N THR A 253 -23.73 -18.71 37.45
CA THR A 253 -23.90 -18.98 38.89
C THR A 253 -23.50 -20.41 39.20
N VAL A 254 -22.73 -20.59 40.27
CA VAL A 254 -22.22 -21.88 40.71
C VAL A 254 -22.62 -22.13 42.16
N THR A 255 -23.09 -23.35 42.44
CA THR A 255 -23.33 -23.85 43.80
C THR A 255 -22.09 -24.57 44.31
N SER A 256 -21.53 -24.12 45.43
CA SER A 256 -20.34 -24.72 46.06
C SER A 256 -20.61 -25.18 47.50
N GLN A 257 -20.19 -26.40 47.79
CA GLN A 257 -20.22 -26.95 49.14
C GLN A 257 -19.20 -26.26 50.05
N ALA A 258 -18.02 -25.89 49.53
CA ALA A 258 -16.99 -25.20 50.30
C ALA A 258 -17.51 -23.85 50.83
N LEU A 259 -18.22 -23.09 49.97
CA LEU A 259 -18.84 -21.83 50.35
C LEU A 259 -19.91 -22.00 51.43
N ALA A 260 -20.73 -23.05 51.30
CA ALA A 260 -21.77 -23.39 52.26
C ALA A 260 -21.18 -23.66 53.67
N THR A 261 -20.06 -24.39 53.73
CA THR A 261 -19.36 -24.70 54.99
C THR A 261 -18.86 -23.43 55.66
N VAL A 262 -18.10 -22.59 54.95
CA VAL A 262 -17.49 -21.38 55.53
C VAL A 262 -18.57 -20.39 56.00
N ARG A 263 -19.65 -20.21 55.23
CA ARG A 263 -20.77 -19.35 55.66
C ARG A 263 -21.56 -19.92 56.82
N GLY A 264 -21.74 -21.24 56.88
CA GLY A 264 -22.34 -21.92 58.02
C GLY A 264 -21.53 -21.72 59.30
N GLU A 265 -20.20 -21.84 59.21
CA GLU A 265 -19.29 -21.58 60.33
C GLU A 265 -19.32 -20.12 60.78
N LEU A 266 -19.37 -19.17 59.84
CA LEU A 266 -19.50 -17.74 60.15
C LEU A 266 -20.80 -17.46 60.92
N LEU A 267 -21.93 -18.01 60.47
CA LEU A 267 -23.20 -17.87 61.17
C LEU A 267 -23.13 -18.44 62.59
N ALA A 268 -22.50 -19.61 62.77
CA ALA A 268 -22.30 -20.20 64.09
C ALA A 268 -21.39 -19.34 64.98
N ALA A 269 -20.29 -18.80 64.44
CA ALA A 269 -19.38 -17.91 65.16
C ALA A 269 -20.06 -16.60 65.60
N GLN A 270 -20.90 -16.02 64.73
CA GLN A 270 -21.71 -14.85 65.07
C GLN A 270 -22.66 -15.12 66.24
N LYS A 271 -23.31 -16.30 66.27
CA LYS A 271 -24.16 -16.69 67.39
C LYS A 271 -23.37 -16.92 68.68
N ARG A 272 -22.15 -17.46 68.61
CA ARG A 272 -21.26 -17.61 69.77
C ARG A 272 -20.78 -16.26 70.30
N SER A 273 -20.36 -15.34 69.44
CA SER A 273 -20.00 -13.97 69.83
C SER A 273 -21.17 -13.24 70.49
N GLN A 274 -22.40 -13.37 69.96
CA GLN A 274 -23.61 -12.82 70.59
C GLN A 274 -23.86 -13.38 72.00
N LEU A 275 -23.64 -14.69 72.21
CA LEU A 275 -23.77 -15.30 73.52
C LEU A 275 -22.66 -14.80 74.48
N ALA A 276 -21.40 -14.81 74.02
CA ALA A 276 -20.27 -14.35 74.81
C ALA A 276 -20.40 -12.88 75.21
N GLN A 277 -20.93 -12.02 74.33
CA GLN A 277 -21.22 -10.62 74.63
C GLN A 277 -22.23 -10.49 75.77
N ARG A 278 -23.34 -11.24 75.72
CA ARG A 278 -24.34 -11.23 76.80
C ARG A 278 -23.79 -11.74 78.12
N THR A 279 -22.95 -12.78 78.08
CA THR A 279 -22.26 -13.31 79.26
C THR A 279 -21.31 -12.26 79.83
N PHE A 280 -20.47 -11.65 79.01
CA PHE A 280 -19.57 -10.57 79.41
C PHE A 280 -20.31 -9.40 80.04
N ASP A 281 -21.40 -8.93 79.42
CA ASP A 281 -22.19 -7.82 79.95
C ASP A 281 -22.81 -8.16 81.31
N ARG A 282 -23.28 -9.40 81.49
CA ARG A 282 -23.79 -9.90 82.76
C ARG A 282 -22.69 -9.99 83.82
N GLU A 283 -21.56 -10.62 83.52
CA GLU A 283 -20.46 -10.79 84.48
C GLU A 283 -19.82 -9.43 84.83
N ARG A 284 -19.74 -8.50 83.88
CA ARG A 284 -19.28 -7.13 84.12
C ARG A 284 -20.18 -6.39 85.11
N GLN A 285 -21.50 -6.59 85.04
CA GLN A 285 -22.44 -5.99 85.97
C GLN A 285 -22.31 -6.61 87.36
N LEU A 286 -22.30 -7.94 87.45
CA LEU A 286 -22.16 -8.67 88.72
C LEU A 286 -20.84 -8.35 89.42
N TRP A 287 -19.75 -8.20 88.67
CA TRP A 287 -18.44 -7.83 89.22
C TRP A 287 -18.42 -6.39 89.74
N LYS A 288 -19.03 -5.43 89.00
CA LYS A 288 -19.21 -4.05 89.48
C LYS A 288 -20.04 -3.96 90.75
N GLU A 289 -21.05 -4.82 90.87
CA GLU A 289 -21.89 -4.98 92.06
C GLU A 289 -21.21 -5.79 93.17
N LYS A 290 -19.99 -6.31 92.95
CA LYS A 290 -19.18 -7.14 93.87
C LYS A 290 -19.84 -8.49 94.23
N ILE A 291 -20.62 -9.05 93.31
CA ILE A 291 -21.32 -10.34 93.48
C ILE A 291 -20.48 -11.51 92.92
N SER A 292 -19.82 -11.32 91.77
CA SER A 292 -18.97 -12.34 91.12
C SER A 292 -17.48 -12.10 91.36
N ALA A 293 -16.67 -13.14 91.16
CA ALA A 293 -15.21 -13.04 91.29
C ALA A 293 -14.59 -12.34 90.07
N GLU A 294 -13.46 -11.65 90.27
CA GLU A 294 -12.72 -11.01 89.16
C GLU A 294 -12.29 -12.02 88.08
N GLN A 295 -11.98 -13.26 88.48
CA GLN A 295 -11.66 -14.34 87.56
C GLN A 295 -12.80 -14.63 86.57
N ASP A 296 -14.07 -14.63 87.02
CA ASP A 296 -15.23 -14.90 86.18
C ASP A 296 -15.41 -13.80 85.12
N PHE A 297 -15.20 -12.53 85.52
CA PHE A 297 -15.22 -11.39 84.61
C PHE A 297 -14.10 -11.46 83.56
N LEU A 298 -12.87 -11.75 83.99
CA LEU A 298 -11.72 -11.88 83.09
C LEU A 298 -11.90 -13.05 82.12
N GLN A 299 -12.48 -14.16 82.58
CA GLN A 299 -12.81 -15.30 81.73
C GLN A 299 -13.88 -14.91 80.68
N ALA A 300 -14.96 -14.25 81.09
CA ALA A 300 -16.00 -13.81 80.15
C ALA A 300 -15.47 -12.79 79.14
N GLN A 301 -14.50 -11.95 79.52
CA GLN A 301 -13.79 -11.04 78.62
C GLN A 301 -12.97 -11.79 77.58
N LEU A 302 -12.19 -12.80 78.00
CA LEU A 302 -11.40 -13.63 77.10
C LEU A 302 -12.30 -14.38 76.10
N GLU A 303 -13.37 -15.01 76.58
CA GLU A 303 -14.33 -15.74 75.73
C GLU A 303 -14.98 -14.83 74.67
N LEU A 304 -15.34 -13.59 75.04
CA LEU A 304 -15.83 -12.59 74.09
C LEU A 304 -14.75 -12.21 73.06
N GLN A 305 -13.52 -11.98 73.50
CA GLN A 305 -12.42 -11.62 72.61
C GLN A 305 -12.12 -12.74 71.60
N GLU A 306 -12.05 -13.98 72.06
CA GLU A 306 -11.87 -15.16 71.19
C GLU A 306 -13.01 -15.31 70.18
N ALA A 307 -14.27 -15.14 70.63
CA ALA A 307 -15.42 -15.23 69.74
C ALA A 307 -15.42 -14.13 68.66
N ASN A 308 -14.98 -12.91 69.00
CA ASN A 308 -14.87 -11.81 68.05
C ASN A 308 -13.74 -12.05 67.02
N ILE A 309 -12.59 -12.56 67.47
CA ILE A 309 -11.50 -12.97 66.56
C ILE A 309 -11.98 -14.05 65.59
N ALA A 310 -12.75 -15.03 66.08
CA ALA A 310 -13.30 -16.08 65.24
C ALA A 310 -14.26 -15.55 64.17
N VAL A 311 -15.14 -14.60 64.53
CA VAL A 311 -16.02 -13.93 63.56
C VAL A 311 -15.21 -13.17 62.52
N GLN A 312 -14.25 -12.35 62.93
CA GLN A 312 -13.44 -11.56 62.01
C GLN A 312 -12.69 -12.45 61.01
N ARG A 313 -12.02 -13.51 61.48
CA ARG A 313 -11.31 -14.47 60.65
C ARG A 313 -12.22 -15.10 59.59
N LEU A 314 -13.43 -15.52 59.99
CA LEU A 314 -14.38 -16.14 59.07
C LEU A 314 -15.01 -15.13 58.10
N GLN A 315 -15.21 -13.87 58.51
CA GLN A 315 -15.64 -12.80 57.61
C GLN A 315 -14.60 -12.53 56.52
N GLU A 316 -13.33 -12.44 56.89
CA GLU A 316 -12.22 -12.29 55.96
C GLU A 316 -12.13 -13.49 55.00
N GLN A 317 -12.32 -14.72 55.51
CA GLN A 317 -12.34 -15.92 54.69
C GLN A 317 -13.51 -15.92 53.68
N VAL A 318 -14.73 -15.52 54.08
CA VAL A 318 -15.86 -15.39 53.14
C VAL A 318 -15.60 -14.31 52.10
N ALA A 319 -14.99 -13.18 52.48
CA ALA A 319 -14.68 -12.09 51.56
C ALA A 319 -13.65 -12.50 50.50
N TRP A 320 -12.65 -13.30 50.87
CA TRP A 320 -11.64 -13.84 49.95
C TRP A 320 -12.22 -14.87 48.98
N VAL A 321 -13.13 -15.72 49.46
CA VAL A 321 -13.70 -16.85 48.72
C VAL A 321 -14.90 -16.48 47.82
N GLY A 322 -15.64 -15.42 48.17
CA GLY A 322 -16.96 -15.12 47.62
C GLY A 322 -17.12 -13.71 47.09
N GLY A 323 -16.07 -13.12 46.53
CA GLY A 323 -16.04 -11.73 46.04
C GLY A 323 -17.35 -11.26 45.40
N SER A 324 -18.03 -10.32 46.09
CA SER A 324 -19.10 -9.40 45.66
C SER A 324 -20.41 -9.94 45.05
N ALA A 325 -20.52 -11.18 44.59
CA ALA A 325 -21.73 -11.69 43.95
C ALA A 325 -22.36 -12.87 44.71
N ALA A 326 -22.63 -12.67 46.00
CA ALA A 326 -23.37 -13.65 46.81
C ALA A 326 -24.83 -13.70 46.38
N VAL A 327 -25.25 -14.81 45.76
CA VAL A 327 -26.64 -15.02 45.32
C VAL A 327 -27.46 -15.69 46.43
N SER A 328 -26.89 -16.70 47.10
CA SER A 328 -27.49 -17.41 48.22
C SER A 328 -26.41 -18.02 49.11
N LEU A 329 -26.77 -18.71 50.20
CA LEU A 329 -25.81 -19.36 51.13
C LEU A 329 -24.81 -20.28 50.42
N THR A 330 -25.25 -20.97 49.37
CA THR A 330 -24.46 -21.97 48.66
C THR A 330 -24.01 -21.51 47.27
N GLU A 331 -24.56 -20.40 46.77
CA GLU A 331 -24.30 -19.92 45.41
C GLU A 331 -23.42 -18.67 45.40
N PHE A 332 -22.57 -18.61 44.38
CA PHE A 332 -21.80 -17.43 44.01
C PHE A 332 -21.85 -17.21 42.50
N GLY A 333 -21.81 -15.94 42.10
CA GLY A 333 -21.71 -15.54 40.70
C GLY A 333 -20.25 -15.54 40.23
N ILE A 334 -20.00 -16.10 39.06
CA ILE A 334 -18.78 -15.85 38.28
C ILE A 334 -19.01 -14.53 37.52
N VAL A 335 -18.16 -13.54 37.76
CA VAL A 335 -18.31 -12.18 37.21
C VAL A 335 -17.22 -11.86 36.18
N SER A 336 -17.51 -10.94 35.26
CA SER A 336 -16.49 -10.40 34.36
C SER A 336 -15.50 -9.50 35.11
N PRO A 337 -14.18 -9.71 35.00
CA PRO A 337 -13.17 -8.88 35.64
C PRO A 337 -12.93 -7.54 34.92
N ILE A 338 -13.30 -7.47 33.64
CA ILE A 338 -13.13 -6.30 32.75
C ILE A 338 -14.40 -6.02 31.94
N ASP A 339 -14.48 -4.84 31.35
CA ASP A 339 -15.42 -4.57 30.26
C ASP A 339 -14.89 -5.23 28.97
N GLY A 340 -15.77 -5.76 28.12
CA GLY A 340 -15.34 -6.37 26.87
C GLY A 340 -16.36 -7.28 26.22
N VAL A 341 -15.89 -8.22 25.40
CA VAL A 341 -16.67 -9.23 24.71
C VAL A 341 -16.24 -10.62 25.16
N ILE A 342 -17.19 -11.51 25.39
CA ILE A 342 -16.88 -12.92 25.65
C ILE A 342 -16.43 -13.55 24.33
N THR A 343 -15.14 -13.86 24.21
CA THR A 343 -14.58 -14.50 23.01
C THR A 343 -14.73 -16.02 23.04
N GLU A 344 -14.81 -16.59 24.24
CA GLU A 344 -14.96 -18.03 24.42
C GLU A 344 -15.80 -18.36 25.64
N LYS A 345 -16.63 -19.40 25.52
CA LYS A 345 -17.43 -19.99 26.60
C LYS A 345 -17.14 -21.49 26.66
N LYS A 346 -16.60 -21.94 27.80
CA LYS A 346 -16.19 -23.32 28.07
C LYS A 346 -16.95 -23.91 29.27
N ILE A 347 -18.21 -23.54 29.43
CA ILE A 347 -19.02 -23.92 30.60
C ILE A 347 -20.47 -24.19 30.20
N SER A 348 -21.04 -25.25 30.77
CA SER A 348 -22.44 -25.64 30.59
C SER A 348 -23.18 -25.81 31.91
N VAL A 349 -24.50 -25.59 31.90
CA VAL A 349 -25.36 -25.84 33.07
C VAL A 349 -25.28 -27.32 33.48
N GLY A 350 -25.14 -27.58 34.77
CA GLY A 350 -25.03 -28.92 35.35
C GLY A 350 -23.60 -29.47 35.44
N GLU A 351 -22.65 -28.84 34.76
CA GLU A 351 -21.22 -29.17 34.80
C GLU A 351 -20.62 -28.91 36.19
N ILE A 352 -19.53 -29.61 36.52
CA ILE A 352 -18.73 -29.33 37.72
C ILE A 352 -17.46 -28.61 37.26
N VAL A 353 -17.27 -27.40 37.77
CA VAL A 353 -16.09 -26.56 37.47
C VAL A 353 -15.20 -26.47 38.70
N ASN A 354 -13.91 -26.21 38.48
CA ASN A 354 -12.90 -26.03 39.53
C ASN A 354 -12.06 -24.77 39.27
N GLU A 355 -11.17 -24.46 40.19
CA GLU A 355 -10.35 -23.23 40.23
C GLU A 355 -9.31 -23.15 39.10
N ALA A 356 -8.99 -24.26 38.44
CA ALA A 356 -8.06 -24.31 37.31
C ALA A 356 -8.76 -24.24 35.94
N SER A 357 -10.09 -24.39 35.90
CA SER A 357 -10.85 -24.39 34.65
C SER A 357 -11.13 -22.95 34.19
N SER A 358 -10.54 -22.53 33.06
CA SER A 358 -10.96 -21.30 32.37
C SER A 358 -12.34 -21.52 31.75
N VAL A 359 -13.35 -20.86 32.30
CA VAL A 359 -14.76 -21.04 31.92
C VAL A 359 -15.25 -20.00 30.89
N PHE A 360 -14.66 -18.81 30.91
CA PHE A 360 -14.88 -17.77 29.91
C PHE A 360 -13.57 -17.10 29.55
N THR A 361 -13.48 -16.58 28.33
CA THR A 361 -12.43 -15.64 27.93
C THR A 361 -13.12 -14.33 27.58
N VAL A 362 -12.71 -13.24 28.24
CA VAL A 362 -13.23 -11.89 27.99
C VAL A 362 -12.10 -11.05 27.41
N SER A 363 -12.35 -10.37 26.30
CA SER A 363 -11.36 -9.53 25.62
C SER A 363 -11.96 -8.15 25.34
N ASP A 364 -11.21 -7.09 25.63
CA ASP A 364 -11.53 -5.76 25.13
C ASP A 364 -11.03 -5.65 23.67
N LEU A 365 -11.98 -5.55 22.74
CA LEU A 365 -11.73 -5.50 21.30
C LEU A 365 -11.55 -4.08 20.77
N SER A 366 -11.55 -3.06 21.64
CA SER A 366 -11.28 -1.66 21.26
C SER A 366 -9.87 -1.46 20.73
N SER A 367 -8.95 -2.37 21.03
CA SER A 367 -7.63 -2.46 20.41
C SER A 367 -7.34 -3.89 20.00
N VAL A 368 -6.64 -4.05 18.89
CA VAL A 368 -6.20 -5.36 18.39
C VAL A 368 -4.72 -5.32 18.08
N TRP A 369 -4.13 -6.50 17.93
CA TRP A 369 -2.78 -6.64 17.42
C TRP A 369 -2.80 -7.07 15.98
N ILE A 370 -1.83 -6.61 15.21
CA ILE A 370 -1.43 -7.25 13.95
C ILE A 370 -0.12 -7.95 14.21
N GLU A 371 -0.08 -9.26 14.00
CA GLU A 371 1.15 -10.05 14.04
C GLU A 371 1.67 -10.20 12.60
N ALA A 372 2.63 -9.35 12.24
CA ALA A 372 3.25 -9.29 10.93
C ALA A 372 4.49 -10.19 10.85
N THR A 373 4.63 -10.95 9.77
CA THR A 373 5.74 -11.91 9.60
C THR A 373 6.91 -11.29 8.84
N VAL A 374 7.93 -10.81 9.55
CA VAL A 374 9.09 -10.13 8.95
C VAL A 374 10.17 -11.14 8.57
N SER A 375 10.62 -11.11 7.31
CA SER A 375 11.71 -11.97 6.83
C SER A 375 13.07 -11.57 7.41
N ALA A 376 13.97 -12.54 7.63
CA ALA A 376 15.31 -12.28 8.15
C ALA A 376 16.11 -11.23 7.37
N LYS A 377 15.90 -11.10 6.05
CA LYS A 377 16.58 -10.09 5.21
C LYS A 377 16.18 -8.65 5.56
N ASP A 378 14.97 -8.45 6.07
CA ASP A 378 14.40 -7.12 6.33
C ASP A 378 14.52 -6.72 7.81
N LEU A 379 14.85 -7.66 8.71
CA LEU A 379 14.94 -7.41 10.15
C LEU A 379 15.94 -6.30 10.54
N GLY A 380 17.01 -6.12 9.76
CA GLY A 380 17.99 -5.06 10.03
C GLY A 380 17.44 -3.65 9.83
N ALA A 381 16.37 -3.49 9.04
CA ALA A 381 15.75 -2.22 8.75
C ALA A 381 14.52 -1.92 9.63
N ILE A 382 14.10 -2.88 10.47
CA ILE A 382 12.89 -2.78 11.27
C ILE A 382 13.21 -2.61 12.76
N ALA A 383 12.54 -1.65 13.40
CA ALA A 383 12.71 -1.31 14.81
C ALA A 383 11.37 -0.99 15.49
N GLU A 384 11.33 -1.14 16.81
CA GLU A 384 10.18 -0.70 17.62
C GLU A 384 9.95 0.81 17.47
N GLY A 385 8.68 1.21 17.45
CA GLY A 385 8.24 2.60 17.25
C GLY A 385 8.02 3.01 15.80
N GLN A 386 8.51 2.26 14.82
CA GLN A 386 8.27 2.54 13.39
C GLN A 386 6.77 2.54 13.07
N ARG A 387 6.39 3.41 12.14
CA ARG A 387 5.03 3.53 11.60
C ARG A 387 4.76 2.37 10.64
N ALA A 388 3.55 1.83 10.73
CA ALA A 388 3.08 0.78 9.83
C ALA A 388 1.68 1.13 9.33
N MET A 389 1.49 1.03 8.02
CA MET A 389 0.18 1.12 7.39
C MET A 389 -0.38 -0.29 7.24
N VAL A 390 -1.56 -0.53 7.80
CA VAL A 390 -2.23 -1.83 7.78
C VAL A 390 -3.42 -1.73 6.84
N SER A 391 -3.48 -2.62 5.85
CA SER A 391 -4.57 -2.72 4.89
C SER A 391 -5.26 -4.08 5.04
N ALA A 392 -6.58 -4.09 5.22
CA ALA A 392 -7.33 -5.33 5.31
C ALA A 392 -7.34 -6.03 3.93
N SER A 393 -7.01 -7.33 3.89
CA SER A 393 -7.01 -8.05 2.61
C SER A 393 -8.42 -8.33 2.07
N ALA A 394 -9.43 -8.28 2.93
CA ALA A 394 -10.80 -8.66 2.60
C ALA A 394 -11.72 -7.47 2.23
N PHE A 395 -11.32 -6.22 2.51
CA PHE A 395 -12.13 -5.02 2.25
C PHE A 395 -11.27 -3.75 2.26
N SER A 396 -11.80 -2.65 1.73
CA SER A 396 -11.11 -1.36 1.60
C SER A 396 -11.03 -0.58 2.92
N ALA A 397 -10.41 -1.16 3.95
CA ALA A 397 -10.04 -0.42 5.16
C ALA A 397 -8.54 -0.38 5.34
N THR A 398 -8.08 0.79 5.74
CA THR A 398 -6.70 1.08 6.09
C THR A 398 -6.65 1.67 7.48
N ALA A 399 -5.61 1.38 8.23
CA ALA A 399 -5.38 1.94 9.54
C ALA A 399 -3.88 2.06 9.82
N GLU A 400 -3.52 3.12 10.52
CA GLU A 400 -2.14 3.37 10.92
C GLU A 400 -1.89 2.81 12.32
N GLY A 401 -0.73 2.16 12.51
CA GLY A 401 -0.27 1.68 13.80
C GLY A 401 1.23 1.82 13.96
N HIS A 402 1.73 1.41 15.13
CA HIS A 402 3.16 1.40 15.43
C HIS A 402 3.62 0.01 15.86
N ILE A 403 4.85 -0.34 15.50
CA ILE A 403 5.49 -1.56 15.98
C ILE A 403 5.75 -1.43 17.47
N SER A 404 5.09 -2.26 18.28
CA SER A 404 5.24 -2.26 19.74
C SER A 404 6.25 -3.29 20.23
N TYR A 405 6.54 -4.31 19.42
CA TYR A 405 7.43 -5.41 19.80
C TYR A 405 7.89 -6.19 18.57
N ILE A 406 9.14 -6.65 18.58
CA ILE A 406 9.68 -7.56 17.57
C ILE A 406 10.21 -8.81 18.28
N SER A 407 9.75 -9.99 17.84
CA SER A 407 10.15 -11.24 18.48
C SER A 407 11.64 -11.53 18.29
N ALA A 408 12.36 -11.79 19.39
CA ALA A 408 13.77 -12.18 19.36
C ALA A 408 14.01 -13.57 18.72
N LEU A 409 13.00 -14.44 18.69
CA LEU A 409 13.08 -15.77 18.11
C LEU A 409 12.64 -15.75 16.65
N VAL A 410 13.63 -15.83 15.76
CA VAL A 410 13.41 -16.23 14.38
C VAL A 410 12.97 -17.70 14.40
N GLY A 411 11.72 -17.97 13.99
CA GLY A 411 11.18 -19.33 14.02
C GLY A 411 12.09 -20.29 13.23
N ALA A 412 12.51 -21.40 13.85
CA ALA A 412 13.48 -22.34 13.28
C ALA A 412 13.08 -22.90 11.89
N GLN A 413 11.79 -22.88 11.56
CA GLN A 413 11.27 -23.28 10.26
C GLN A 413 11.03 -22.13 9.27
N SER A 414 10.52 -20.98 9.74
CA SER A 414 10.13 -19.87 8.85
C SER A 414 11.27 -18.89 8.54
N ARG A 415 12.33 -18.85 9.37
CA ARG A 415 13.37 -17.81 9.28
C ARG A 415 12.79 -16.39 9.31
N SER A 416 11.68 -16.21 10.01
CA SER A 416 11.00 -14.92 10.17
C SER A 416 10.82 -14.59 11.65
N ALA A 417 10.80 -13.30 11.96
CA ALA A 417 10.36 -12.78 13.24
C ALA A 417 8.92 -12.27 13.14
N VAL A 418 8.23 -12.20 14.27
CA VAL A 418 6.92 -11.57 14.38
C VAL A 418 7.09 -10.14 14.88
N ALA A 419 6.69 -9.17 14.07
CA ALA A 419 6.51 -7.79 14.48
C ALA A 419 5.05 -7.60 14.92
N ARG A 420 4.85 -7.14 16.15
CA ARG A 420 3.52 -6.83 16.68
C ARG A 420 3.24 -5.35 16.51
N ILE A 421 2.09 -5.05 15.91
CA ILE A 421 1.60 -3.68 15.72
C ILE A 421 0.30 -3.53 16.50
N VAL A 422 0.18 -2.46 17.28
CA VAL A 422 -1.05 -2.15 18.01
C VAL A 422 -1.92 -1.27 17.13
N LEU A 423 -3.20 -1.64 16.99
CA LEU A 423 -4.17 -0.95 16.16
C LEU A 423 -5.41 -0.58 16.97
N ASP A 424 -5.86 0.67 16.83
CA ASP A 424 -7.17 1.09 17.33
C ASP A 424 -8.29 0.41 16.53
N ASN A 425 -9.31 -0.05 17.24
CA ASN A 425 -10.43 -0.78 16.71
C ASN A 425 -11.77 -0.37 17.37
N ALA A 426 -11.92 0.92 17.65
CA ALA A 426 -13.17 1.48 18.21
C ALA A 426 -14.43 1.07 17.43
N ASP A 427 -14.34 1.01 16.09
CA ASP A 427 -15.46 0.63 15.21
C ASP A 427 -15.67 -0.90 15.07
N GLY A 428 -14.76 -1.72 15.63
CA GLY A 428 -14.85 -3.18 15.60
C GLY A 428 -14.72 -3.80 14.20
N ILE A 429 -14.09 -3.08 13.27
CA ILE A 429 -13.88 -3.48 11.88
C ILE A 429 -12.75 -4.53 11.79
N TRP A 430 -11.70 -4.37 12.59
CA TRP A 430 -10.57 -5.28 12.66
C TRP A 430 -10.91 -6.47 13.55
N ARG A 431 -11.42 -7.53 12.94
CA ARG A 431 -11.79 -8.77 13.64
C ARG A 431 -10.60 -9.72 13.73
N PRO A 432 -10.30 -10.27 14.91
CA PRO A 432 -9.27 -11.30 15.05
C PRO A 432 -9.49 -12.49 14.11
N GLY A 433 -8.41 -12.98 13.51
CA GLY A 433 -8.38 -14.02 12.48
C GLY A 433 -8.39 -13.50 11.04
N LEU A 434 -8.58 -12.19 10.81
CA LEU A 434 -8.46 -11.60 9.48
C LEU A 434 -6.99 -11.48 9.07
N LEU A 435 -6.73 -11.65 7.77
CA LEU A 435 -5.43 -11.35 7.16
C LEU A 435 -5.35 -9.87 6.78
N ALA A 436 -4.16 -9.31 6.95
CA ALA A 436 -3.85 -7.94 6.58
C ALA A 436 -2.50 -7.87 5.86
N THR A 437 -2.38 -6.89 4.97
CA THR A 437 -1.09 -6.44 4.42
C THR A 437 -0.57 -5.31 5.28
N VAL A 438 0.72 -5.33 5.57
CA VAL A 438 1.37 -4.36 6.44
C VAL A 438 2.54 -3.76 5.70
N ASP A 439 2.50 -2.45 5.48
CA ASP A 439 3.59 -1.67 4.91
C ASP A 439 4.31 -0.94 6.04
N ILE A 440 5.51 -1.42 6.39
CA ILE A 440 6.32 -0.85 7.47
C ILE A 440 7.26 0.19 6.88
N VAL A 441 7.21 1.42 7.39
CA VAL A 441 8.09 2.50 6.97
C VAL A 441 9.47 2.30 7.61
N THR A 442 10.48 2.03 6.78
CA THR A 442 11.85 1.74 7.25
C THR A 442 12.78 2.94 7.15
N ASP A 443 12.59 3.79 6.15
CA ASP A 443 13.37 5.00 5.90
C ASP A 443 12.49 6.06 5.21
N GLU A 444 12.74 7.33 5.49
CA GLU A 444 12.10 8.45 4.79
C GLU A 444 13.20 9.38 4.29
N THR A 445 13.36 9.45 2.97
CA THR A 445 14.38 10.28 2.34
C THR A 445 13.70 11.29 1.41
N THR A 446 13.99 12.57 1.61
CA THR A 446 13.62 13.61 0.64
C THR A 446 14.59 13.59 -0.53
N VAL A 447 14.06 13.26 -1.71
CA VAL A 447 14.83 13.25 -2.96
C VAL A 447 14.60 14.56 -3.72
N PRO A 448 15.59 15.07 -4.47
CA PRO A 448 15.47 16.35 -5.15
C PRO A 448 14.48 16.33 -6.33
N ILE A 449 14.33 15.17 -6.98
CA ILE A 449 13.45 14.96 -8.12
C ILE A 449 12.77 13.60 -7.97
N ALA A 450 11.44 13.60 -7.93
CA ALA A 450 10.62 12.41 -8.06
C ALA A 450 9.49 12.63 -9.07
N VAL A 451 9.05 11.54 -9.68
CA VAL A 451 7.89 11.51 -10.57
C VAL A 451 6.92 10.44 -10.09
N SER A 452 5.65 10.54 -10.50
CA SER A 452 4.67 9.49 -10.28
C SER A 452 5.13 8.18 -10.94
N THR A 453 4.92 7.05 -10.28
CA THR A 453 5.21 5.72 -10.86
C THR A 453 4.39 5.47 -12.13
N ASP A 454 3.20 6.05 -12.25
CA ASP A 454 2.34 5.98 -13.45
C ASP A 454 2.91 6.75 -14.66
N ALA A 455 3.85 7.66 -14.43
CA ALA A 455 4.50 8.44 -15.49
C ALA A 455 5.64 7.70 -16.17
N VAL A 456 6.18 6.67 -15.51
CA VAL A 456 7.31 5.89 -16.03
C VAL A 456 6.79 4.89 -17.06
N GLN A 457 7.31 5.00 -18.27
CA GLN A 457 7.01 4.10 -19.38
C GLN A 457 8.27 3.37 -19.83
N THR A 458 8.10 2.23 -20.49
CA THR A 458 9.22 1.51 -21.11
C THR A 458 9.14 1.69 -22.62
N ILE A 459 10.18 2.25 -23.23
CA ILE A 459 10.34 2.33 -24.70
C ILE A 459 11.62 1.60 -25.06
N ARG A 460 11.52 0.57 -25.91
CA ARG A 460 12.62 -0.38 -26.16
C ARG A 460 13.13 -0.94 -24.82
N ASP A 461 14.40 -0.74 -24.51
CA ASP A 461 15.03 -1.19 -23.25
C ASP A 461 15.20 -0.07 -22.21
N TRP A 462 14.67 1.14 -22.47
CA TRP A 462 14.79 2.28 -21.56
C TRP A 462 13.53 2.54 -20.75
N SER A 463 13.75 2.92 -19.50
CA SER A 463 12.77 3.64 -18.69
C SER A 463 12.74 5.10 -19.13
N VAL A 464 11.56 5.58 -19.52
CA VAL A 464 11.35 6.94 -20.00
C VAL A 464 10.23 7.64 -19.25
N VAL A 465 10.33 8.96 -19.16
CA VAL A 465 9.25 9.84 -18.73
C VAL A 465 9.00 10.86 -19.85
N PHE A 466 7.75 11.15 -20.16
CA PHE A 466 7.44 12.14 -21.20
C PHE A 466 7.48 13.56 -20.64
N GLY A 467 8.56 14.29 -20.92
CA GLY A 467 8.72 15.70 -20.57
C GLY A 467 7.89 16.59 -21.48
N ARG A 468 7.17 17.56 -20.90
CA ARG A 468 6.33 18.52 -21.61
C ARG A 468 7.06 19.86 -21.78
N PHE A 469 7.14 20.33 -23.02
CA PHE A 469 7.73 21.61 -23.40
C PHE A 469 6.75 22.35 -24.33
N GLY A 470 5.88 23.18 -23.75
CA GLY A 470 4.78 23.80 -24.49
C GLY A 470 3.75 22.75 -24.95
N SER A 471 3.60 22.61 -26.27
CA SER A 471 2.75 21.58 -26.90
C SER A 471 3.51 20.30 -27.25
N PHE A 472 4.81 20.24 -27.02
CA PHE A 472 5.63 19.08 -27.33
C PHE A 472 5.77 18.16 -26.12
N PHE A 473 5.65 16.86 -26.35
CA PHE A 473 6.05 15.81 -25.42
C PHE A 473 7.22 15.04 -26.00
N GLU A 474 8.29 14.93 -25.23
CA GLU A 474 9.51 14.22 -25.62
C GLU A 474 9.80 13.10 -24.63
N ALA A 475 10.08 11.89 -25.13
CA ALA A 475 10.50 10.80 -24.28
C ALA A 475 11.89 11.10 -23.72
N ARG A 476 12.00 11.24 -22.40
CA ARG A 476 13.26 11.41 -21.69
C ARG A 476 13.68 10.09 -21.06
N PRO A 477 14.78 9.46 -21.51
CA PRO A 477 15.40 8.37 -20.77
C PRO A 477 15.76 8.84 -19.37
N VAL A 478 15.40 8.04 -18.36
CA VAL A 478 15.64 8.36 -16.95
C VAL A 478 16.32 7.20 -16.25
N GLU A 479 17.27 7.52 -15.37
CA GLU A 479 17.77 6.57 -14.39
C GLU A 479 16.94 6.67 -13.12
N LEU A 480 16.40 5.53 -12.67
CA LEU A 480 15.49 5.47 -11.54
C LEU A 480 16.21 5.05 -10.25
N GLY A 481 15.78 5.62 -9.13
CA GLY A 481 16.30 5.35 -7.79
C GLY A 481 15.27 4.70 -6.88
N ARG A 482 15.14 5.22 -5.66
CA ARG A 482 14.19 4.74 -4.65
C ARG A 482 12.74 4.90 -5.11
N THR A 483 11.85 4.04 -4.61
CA THR A 483 10.41 4.18 -4.84
C THR A 483 9.61 3.80 -3.60
N ASP A 484 8.50 4.50 -3.36
CA ASP A 484 7.48 4.16 -2.35
C ASP A 484 6.22 3.52 -2.98
N GLY A 485 6.30 3.12 -4.26
CA GLY A 485 5.19 2.60 -5.04
C GLY A 485 4.27 3.66 -5.67
N ARG A 486 4.28 4.90 -5.17
CA ARG A 486 3.52 6.04 -5.74
C ARG A 486 4.43 7.01 -6.48
N PHE A 487 5.61 7.24 -5.93
CA PHE A 487 6.65 8.07 -6.50
C PHE A 487 7.93 7.26 -6.68
N VAL A 488 8.72 7.66 -7.66
CA VAL A 488 10.06 7.12 -7.92
C VAL A 488 11.05 8.25 -8.09
N GLU A 489 12.19 8.12 -7.43
CA GLU A 489 13.33 9.01 -7.52
C GLU A 489 13.91 8.96 -8.94
N VAL A 490 14.19 10.14 -9.50
CA VAL A 490 14.86 10.27 -10.79
C VAL A 490 16.28 10.77 -10.54
N LEU A 491 17.26 9.91 -10.81
CA LEU A 491 18.69 10.19 -10.61
C LEU A 491 19.26 11.02 -11.77
N SER A 492 18.79 10.77 -12.99
CA SER A 492 19.17 11.51 -14.20
C SER A 492 18.05 11.50 -15.24
N GLY A 493 18.09 12.44 -16.20
CA GLY A 493 17.15 12.54 -17.33
C GLY A 493 16.07 13.64 -17.21
N LEU A 494 15.80 14.14 -16.01
CA LEU A 494 14.90 15.27 -15.74
C LEU A 494 15.54 16.29 -14.81
N LYS A 495 15.08 17.54 -14.89
CA LYS A 495 15.46 18.63 -14.00
C LYS A 495 14.29 19.01 -13.08
N SER A 496 14.62 19.59 -11.93
CA SER A 496 13.61 20.16 -11.04
C SER A 496 12.89 21.31 -11.75
N GLY A 497 11.56 21.28 -11.74
CA GLY A 497 10.71 22.22 -12.46
C GLY A 497 10.25 21.74 -13.84
N ASP A 498 10.80 20.63 -14.37
CA ASP A 498 10.34 20.08 -15.64
C ASP A 498 8.90 19.58 -15.53
N GLN A 499 8.07 19.92 -16.51
CA GLN A 499 6.72 19.38 -16.61
C GLN A 499 6.76 17.98 -17.24
N TYR A 500 5.92 17.06 -16.78
CA TYR A 500 5.84 15.71 -17.33
C TYR A 500 4.40 15.18 -17.35
N ALA A 501 4.12 14.22 -18.25
CA ALA A 501 2.86 13.50 -18.28
C ALA A 501 2.75 12.56 -17.06
N GLN A 502 1.89 12.87 -16.11
CA GLN A 502 1.74 12.12 -14.87
C GLN A 502 0.79 10.93 -15.06
N ASP A 503 -0.49 11.21 -15.26
CA ASP A 503 -1.50 10.17 -15.40
C ASP A 503 -1.70 9.81 -16.88
N ASN A 504 -2.01 8.55 -17.17
CA ASN A 504 -2.23 8.03 -18.52
C ASN A 504 -1.11 8.34 -19.55
N SER A 505 0.14 8.35 -19.10
CA SER A 505 1.34 8.55 -19.95
C SER A 505 1.46 7.55 -21.11
N PHE A 506 0.75 6.42 -21.06
CA PHE A 506 0.61 5.46 -22.15
C PHE A 506 0.03 6.06 -23.44
N LEU A 507 -0.89 7.02 -23.35
CA LEU A 507 -1.45 7.67 -24.53
C LEU A 507 -0.37 8.43 -25.32
N VAL A 508 0.50 9.15 -24.61
CA VAL A 508 1.64 9.86 -25.21
C VAL A 508 2.57 8.88 -25.93
N LYS A 509 2.83 7.72 -25.31
CA LYS A 509 3.59 6.63 -25.94
C LYS A 509 2.92 6.10 -27.21
N ALA A 510 1.60 5.91 -27.19
CA ALA A 510 0.85 5.40 -28.34
C ALA A 510 0.88 6.39 -29.51
N GLU A 511 0.69 7.69 -29.26
CA GLU A 511 0.79 8.72 -30.28
C GLU A 511 2.22 8.84 -30.83
N LEU A 512 3.23 8.69 -29.97
CA LEU A 512 4.61 8.64 -30.42
C LEU A 512 4.89 7.45 -31.35
N GLY A 513 4.33 6.28 -31.05
CA GLY A 513 4.42 5.09 -31.92
C GLY A 513 3.79 5.30 -33.30
N LYS A 514 2.67 6.05 -33.38
CA LYS A 514 2.03 6.39 -34.65
C LYS A 514 2.87 7.36 -35.49
N ALA A 515 3.43 8.39 -34.85
CA ALA A 515 4.27 9.40 -35.51
C ALA A 515 5.61 8.83 -36.02
N GLY A 516 6.15 7.81 -35.35
CA GLY A 516 7.33 7.07 -35.83
C GLY A 516 7.03 6.24 -37.08
N ALA A 517 5.88 5.55 -37.11
CA ALA A 517 5.50 4.68 -38.22
C ALA A 517 5.20 5.43 -39.53
N SER A 518 4.90 6.75 -39.49
CA SER A 518 4.65 7.55 -40.69
C SER A 518 5.92 8.01 -41.41
N HIS A 519 7.09 7.91 -40.79
CA HIS A 519 8.37 8.33 -41.38
C HIS A 519 9.18 7.19 -42.01
N ASP A 520 8.79 5.93 -41.79
CA ASP A 520 9.44 4.72 -42.36
C ASP A 520 8.89 4.32 -43.75
N HIS A 521 8.21 5.23 -44.46
CA HIS A 521 7.55 4.97 -45.76
C HIS A 521 8.16 5.69 -46.96
#